data_AF-A0A2S9FNB0-F1
#
_entry.id   AF-A0A2S9FNB0-F1
#
_cell.length_a   1.000
_cell.length_b   1.000
_cell.length_c   1.000
_cell.angle_alpha   90.00
_cell.angle_beta   90.00
_cell.angle_gamma   90.00
#
_symmetry.space_group_name_H-M   'P 1'
#
loop_
_entity.id
_entity.type
_entity.pdbx_description
1 polymer ?
#
loop_
_entity_poly.entity_id
_entity_poly.type
_entity_poly.pdbx_seq_one_letter_code
_entity_poly.pdbx_strand_id
1 'polypeptide(L)'
;LAGRSLSILPGPVRGADDRQWAQSTVDRFSGIGVRQVFTHGVYPDLLRARSSGLHVGDVTVVGQAQRSTTLAPQATPPGVPAVLQGTAGSTGTPRTAMLSPEAVLNNVTALLQHTGVDATDDIGLTWLP
;
A
#
# COMPACT_ATOMS: atom_id res chain seq x y z
N LEU A 1 0.78 3.93 -11.81
CA LEU A 1 0.50 2.75 -10.94
C LEU A 1 -0.68 1.91 -11.43
N ALA A 2 -1.55 2.39 -12.33
CA ALA A 2 -2.71 1.63 -12.80
C ALA A 2 -2.37 0.21 -13.30
N GLY A 3 -3.24 -0.75 -12.98
CA GLY A 3 -3.09 -2.16 -13.34
C GLY A 3 -2.02 -2.94 -12.56
N ARG A 4 -1.51 -2.39 -11.44
CA ARG A 4 -0.55 -3.05 -10.56
C ARG A 4 -1.14 -3.30 -9.19
N SER A 5 -0.69 -4.37 -8.54
CA SER A 5 -0.99 -4.65 -7.14
C SER A 5 -0.45 -3.56 -6.22
N LEU A 6 -1.22 -3.23 -5.18
CA LEU A 6 -0.84 -2.29 -4.13
C LEU A 6 -0.64 -3.03 -2.81
N SER A 7 0.34 -2.60 -2.02
CA SER A 7 0.47 -3.00 -0.62
C SER A 7 0.70 -1.74 0.22
N ILE A 8 0.09 -1.71 1.40
CA ILE A 8 0.30 -0.66 2.41
C ILE A 8 0.97 -1.34 3.60
N LEU A 9 2.09 -0.78 4.04
CA LEU A 9 2.84 -1.29 5.18
C LEU A 9 2.99 -0.17 6.21
N PRO A 10 2.86 -0.49 7.50
CA PRO A 10 3.07 0.50 8.55
C PRO A 10 4.51 0.97 8.58
N GLY A 11 4.70 2.24 8.93
CA GLY A 11 6.01 2.80 9.28
C GLY A 11 6.60 2.17 10.56
N PRO A 12 7.78 2.63 10.99
CA PRO A 12 8.38 2.15 12.23
C PRO A 12 7.49 2.48 13.42
N VAL A 13 7.39 1.54 14.37
CA VAL A 13 6.79 1.80 15.67
C VAL A 13 7.70 2.71 16.50
N ARG A 14 7.12 3.44 17.46
CA ARG A 14 7.89 4.34 18.32
C ARG A 14 9.03 3.59 19.03
N GLY A 15 10.25 4.12 18.92
CA GLY A 15 11.45 3.55 19.54
C GLY A 15 12.07 2.38 18.78
N ALA A 16 11.57 2.05 17.58
CA ALA A 16 12.23 1.08 16.72
C ALA A 16 13.62 1.60 16.28
N ASP A 17 14.57 0.69 16.12
CA ASP A 17 15.85 1.01 15.47
C ASP A 17 15.62 1.20 13.96
N ASP A 18 15.94 2.40 13.45
CA ASP A 18 15.71 2.77 12.07
C ASP A 18 16.39 1.84 11.06
N ARG A 19 17.59 1.34 11.39
CA ARG A 19 18.36 0.48 10.48
C ARG A 19 17.75 -0.92 10.42
N GLN A 20 17.37 -1.47 11.57
CA GLN A 20 16.70 -2.76 11.66
C GLN A 20 15.31 -2.71 11.02
N TRP A 21 14.56 -1.64 11.25
CA TRP A 21 13.28 -1.41 10.59
C TRP A 21 13.44 -1.33 9.07
N ALA A 22 14.38 -0.52 8.57
CA ALA A 22 14.59 -0.38 7.13
C ALA A 22 14.99 -1.71 6.48
N GLN A 23 15.89 -2.47 7.11
CA GLN A 23 16.31 -3.77 6.59
C GLN A 23 15.13 -4.75 6.54
N SER A 24 14.42 -4.94 7.65
CA SER A 24 13.27 -5.86 7.71
C SER A 24 12.14 -5.47 6.75
N THR A 25 11.96 -4.17 6.51
CA THR A 25 10.99 -3.64 5.55
C THR A 25 11.39 -3.93 4.11
N VAL A 26 12.67 -3.73 3.75
CA VAL A 26 13.20 -4.10 2.43
C VAL A 26 13.08 -5.61 2.18
N ASP A 27 13.41 -6.44 3.17
CA ASP A 27 13.29 -7.89 3.06
C ASP A 27 11.83 -8.31 2.80
N ARG A 28 10.88 -7.68 3.51
CA ARG A 28 9.45 -7.91 3.31
C ARG A 28 9.01 -7.48 1.91
N PHE A 29 9.44 -6.31 1.43
CA PHE A 29 9.13 -5.85 0.07
C PHE A 29 9.63 -6.82 -1.00
N SER A 30 10.87 -7.31 -0.85
CA SER A 30 11.44 -8.32 -1.74
C SER A 30 10.60 -9.60 -1.74
N GLY A 31 10.20 -10.08 -0.56
CA GLY A 31 9.38 -11.29 -0.40
C GLY A 31 8.01 -11.25 -1.07
N ILE A 32 7.45 -10.06 -1.32
CA ILE A 32 6.16 -9.88 -2.02
C ILE A 32 6.31 -9.26 -3.42
N GLY A 33 7.54 -9.13 -3.93
CA GLY A 33 7.81 -8.62 -5.28
C GLY A 33 7.58 -7.12 -5.47
N VAL A 34 7.62 -6.33 -4.39
CA VAL A 34 7.52 -4.87 -4.48
C VAL A 34 8.76 -4.30 -5.17
N ARG A 35 8.53 -3.50 -6.22
CA ARG A 35 9.58 -2.83 -7.00
C ARG A 35 9.61 -1.32 -6.83
N GLN A 36 8.55 -0.74 -6.30
CA GLN A 36 8.41 0.70 -6.11
C GLN A 36 7.68 1.00 -4.81
N VAL A 37 8.22 1.93 -4.03
CA VAL A 37 7.67 2.36 -2.74
C VAL A 37 7.59 3.88 -2.71
N PHE A 38 6.48 4.40 -2.20
CA PHE A 38 6.32 5.81 -1.88
C PHE A 38 6.19 5.96 -0.37
N THR A 39 7.02 6.81 0.22
CA THR A 39 7.02 7.14 1.66
C THR A 39 7.44 8.60 1.82
N HIS A 40 7.61 9.12 3.04
CA HIS A 40 7.93 10.54 3.27
C HIS A 40 8.96 10.72 4.38
N GLY A 41 9.45 11.95 4.53
CA GLY A 41 10.39 12.32 5.59
C GLY A 41 11.75 11.66 5.39
N VAL A 42 12.31 11.06 6.45
CA VAL A 42 13.65 10.44 6.43
C VAL A 42 13.65 9.01 5.86
N TYR A 43 12.49 8.39 5.73
CA TYR A 43 12.35 6.99 5.32
C TYR A 43 12.83 6.67 3.90
N PRO A 44 12.68 7.55 2.89
CA PRO A 44 13.20 7.28 1.56
C PRO A 44 14.70 6.95 1.57
N ASP A 45 15.49 7.71 2.33
CA ASP A 45 16.94 7.53 2.37
C ASP A 45 17.34 6.30 3.18
N LEU A 46 16.63 6.02 4.28
CA LEU A 46 16.83 4.79 5.05
C LEU A 46 16.61 3.53 4.20
N LEU A 47 15.56 3.51 3.36
CA LEU A 47 15.25 2.38 2.50
C LEU A 47 16.21 2.27 1.31
N ARG A 48 16.58 3.39 0.66
CA ARG A 48 17.58 3.41 -0.43
C ARG A 48 18.94 2.90 0.04
N ALA A 49 19.34 3.24 1.26
CA ALA A 49 20.60 2.77 1.85
C ALA A 49 20.63 1.25 2.10
N ARG A 50 19.50 0.53 1.92
CA ARG A 50 19.37 -0.92 2.15
C ARG A 50 18.91 -1.69 0.92
N SER A 51 18.62 -1.02 -0.20
CA SER A 51 18.18 -1.68 -1.42
C SER A 51 18.74 -1.02 -2.67
N SER A 52 19.36 -1.81 -3.55
CA SER A 52 19.78 -1.39 -4.88
C SER A 52 18.71 -1.64 -5.95
N GLY A 53 17.71 -2.49 -5.68
CA GLY A 53 16.68 -2.90 -6.65
C GLY A 53 15.31 -2.24 -6.44
N LEU A 54 15.13 -1.46 -5.38
CA LEU A 54 13.86 -0.85 -5.03
C LEU A 54 13.83 0.63 -5.45
N HIS A 55 12.83 1.00 -6.26
CA HIS A 55 12.59 2.41 -6.57
C HIS A 55 11.84 3.08 -5.41
N VAL A 56 12.55 3.86 -4.59
CA VAL A 56 11.96 4.58 -3.45
C VAL A 56 11.74 6.05 -3.81
N GLY A 57 10.48 6.49 -3.80
CA GLY A 57 10.06 7.86 -4.07
C GLY A 57 9.50 8.55 -2.82
N ASP A 58 9.57 9.89 -2.82
CA ASP A 58 8.87 10.71 -1.84
C ASP A 58 7.41 10.88 -2.28
N VAL A 59 6.48 10.49 -1.41
CA VAL A 59 5.04 10.60 -1.67
C VAL A 59 4.59 12.06 -1.82
N THR A 60 5.27 13.01 -1.18
CA THR A 60 4.94 14.44 -1.26
C THR A 60 5.16 15.00 -2.67
N VAL A 61 6.01 14.36 -3.47
CA VAL A 61 6.25 14.73 -4.87
C VAL A 61 5.09 14.30 -5.78
N VAL A 62 4.45 13.16 -5.47
CA VAL A 62 3.39 12.56 -6.32
C VAL A 62 1.96 12.74 -5.78
N GLY A 63 1.82 12.93 -4.47
CA GLY A 63 0.55 13.05 -3.74
C GLY A 63 0.08 14.50 -3.64
N GLN A 64 -0.17 15.12 -4.80
CA GLN A 64 -0.67 16.50 -4.88
C GLN A 64 -2.16 16.55 -4.52
N ALA A 65 -2.59 17.66 -3.89
CA ALA A 65 -4.00 17.88 -3.56
C ALA A 65 -4.89 18.04 -4.81
N GLN A 66 -4.30 18.51 -5.91
CA GLN A 66 -4.98 18.60 -7.20
C GLN A 66 -4.84 17.28 -7.95
N ARG A 67 -5.94 16.83 -8.57
CA ARG A 67 -5.92 15.67 -9.46
C ARG A 67 -4.92 15.92 -10.60
N SER A 68 -3.90 15.05 -10.72
CA SER A 68 -2.87 15.20 -11.75
C SER A 68 -3.43 14.94 -13.16
N THR A 69 -4.00 13.75 -13.40
CA THR A 69 -4.54 13.34 -14.69
C THR A 69 -5.75 12.42 -14.50
N THR A 70 -6.60 12.32 -15.52
CA THR A 70 -7.70 11.33 -15.52
C THR A 70 -7.13 9.92 -15.56
N LEU A 71 -7.60 9.05 -14.67
CA LEU A 71 -7.23 7.64 -14.66
C LEU A 71 -7.71 6.96 -15.95
N ALA A 72 -6.75 6.47 -16.74
CA ALA A 72 -7.04 5.56 -17.85
C ALA A 72 -6.97 4.11 -17.33
N PRO A 73 -8.06 3.32 -17.38
CA PRO A 73 -8.04 1.92 -17.00
C PRO A 73 -6.94 1.17 -17.75
N GLN A 74 -6.21 0.32 -17.04
CA GLN A 74 -5.18 -0.54 -17.64
C GLN A 74 -5.64 -1.98 -17.54
N ALA A 75 -5.57 -2.71 -18.66
CA ALA A 75 -5.82 -4.14 -18.67
C ALA A 75 -4.82 -4.81 -17.72
N THR A 76 -5.35 -5.62 -16.80
CA THR A 76 -4.55 -6.36 -15.83
C THR A 76 -4.65 -7.84 -16.17
N PRO A 77 -3.53 -8.59 -16.23
CA PRO A 77 -3.58 -10.03 -16.47
C PRO A 77 -4.45 -10.75 -15.43
N PRO A 78 -5.16 -11.82 -15.81
CA PRO A 78 -5.90 -12.64 -14.87
C PRO A 78 -5.02 -13.14 -13.71
N GLY A 79 -5.57 -13.17 -12.50
CA GLY A 79 -4.89 -13.67 -11.30
C GLY A 79 -3.94 -12.67 -10.63
N VAL A 80 -3.74 -11.47 -11.19
CA VAL A 80 -3.00 -10.41 -10.51
C VAL A 80 -3.87 -9.80 -9.40
N PRO A 81 -3.44 -9.82 -8.13
CA PRO A 81 -4.22 -9.23 -7.05
C PRO A 81 -4.25 -7.70 -7.16
N ALA A 82 -5.34 -7.09 -6.73
CA ALA A 82 -5.43 -5.64 -6.55
C ALA A 82 -4.69 -5.21 -5.28
N VAL A 83 -4.84 -5.95 -4.20
CA VAL A 83 -4.26 -5.63 -2.89
C VAL A 83 -3.48 -6.81 -2.33
N LEU A 84 -2.28 -6.54 -1.84
CA LEU A 84 -1.44 -7.43 -1.05
C LEU A 84 -1.45 -6.93 0.40
N GLN A 85 -2.14 -7.65 1.29
CA GLN A 85 -2.30 -7.24 2.68
C GLN A 85 -1.48 -8.15 3.59
N GLY A 86 -0.49 -7.58 4.28
CA GLY A 86 0.27 -8.30 5.29
C GLY A 86 -0.58 -8.61 6.51
N THR A 87 -0.44 -9.82 7.07
CA THR A 87 -1.06 -10.20 8.34
C THR A 87 -0.14 -9.87 9.51
N ALA A 88 -0.72 -9.53 10.67
CA ALA A 88 0.06 -9.40 11.90
C ALA A 88 0.80 -10.72 12.19
N GLY A 89 2.13 -10.67 12.33
CA GLY A 89 2.98 -11.83 12.60
C GLY A 89 2.91 -12.34 14.05
N SER A 90 1.81 -12.09 14.77
CA SER A 90 1.69 -12.46 16.19
C SER A 90 1.60 -13.97 16.41
N THR A 91 1.29 -14.75 15.37
CA THR A 91 1.14 -16.22 15.42
C THR A 91 2.22 -16.97 14.64
N GLY A 92 3.34 -16.33 14.31
CA GLY A 92 4.45 -16.95 13.54
C GLY A 92 4.84 -16.14 12.31
N THR A 93 5.28 -16.82 11.23
CA THR A 93 5.76 -16.16 10.01
C THR A 93 4.64 -15.32 9.37
N PRO A 94 4.85 -14.00 9.18
CA PRO A 94 3.89 -13.13 8.51
C PRO A 94 3.49 -13.68 7.13
N ARG A 95 2.19 -13.64 6.82
CA ARG A 95 1.66 -14.02 5.51
C ARG A 95 1.10 -12.80 4.80
N THR A 96 0.97 -12.91 3.49
CA THR A 96 0.36 -11.87 2.66
C THR A 96 -0.91 -12.42 2.04
N ALA A 97 -2.05 -11.82 2.39
CA ALA A 97 -3.31 -12.09 1.71
C ALA A 97 -3.32 -11.41 0.35
N MET A 98 -3.75 -12.14 -0.68
CA MET A 98 -3.89 -11.65 -2.05
C MET A 98 -5.37 -11.41 -2.32
N LEU A 99 -5.77 -10.15 -2.44
CA LEU A 99 -7.16 -9.78 -2.72
C LEU A 99 -7.32 -9.49 -4.22
N SER A 100 -8.24 -10.19 -4.88
CA SER A 100 -8.55 -9.94 -6.29
C SER A 100 -9.25 -8.59 -6.48
N PRO A 101 -9.17 -7.97 -7.67
CA PRO A 101 -9.91 -6.75 -7.98
C PRO A 101 -11.42 -6.87 -7.69
N GLU A 102 -12.03 -8.01 -8.03
CA GLU A 102 -13.45 -8.27 -7.85
C GLU A 102 -13.81 -8.37 -6.36
N ALA A 103 -12.99 -9.06 -5.56
CA ALA A 103 -13.21 -9.18 -4.12
C ALA A 103 -13.19 -7.81 -3.43
N VAL A 104 -12.24 -6.95 -3.80
CA VAL A 104 -12.13 -5.58 -3.27
C VAL A 104 -13.35 -4.75 -3.69
N LEU A 105 -13.70 -4.75 -4.97
CA LEU A 105 -14.84 -3.97 -5.48
C LEU A 105 -16.17 -4.42 -4.86
N ASN A 106 -16.41 -5.73 -4.78
CA ASN A 106 -17.62 -6.29 -4.21
C ASN A 106 -17.74 -5.94 -2.72
N ASN A 107 -16.64 -6.02 -1.97
CA ASN A 107 -16.64 -5.67 -0.55
C ASN A 107 -16.96 -4.19 -0.32
N VAL A 108 -16.27 -3.28 -1.02
CA VAL A 108 -16.51 -1.84 -0.88
C VAL A 108 -17.94 -1.47 -1.31
N THR A 109 -18.41 -2.02 -2.43
CA THR A 109 -19.78 -1.77 -2.93
C THR A 109 -20.82 -2.23 -1.92
N ALA A 110 -20.67 -3.44 -1.37
CA ALA A 110 -21.59 -3.97 -0.37
C ALA A 110 -21.56 -3.14 0.93
N LEU A 111 -20.38 -2.68 1.36
CA LEU A 111 -20.24 -1.85 2.55
C LEU A 111 -20.96 -0.50 2.38
N LEU A 112 -20.71 0.20 1.26
CA LEU A 112 -21.34 1.49 0.96
C LEU A 112 -22.87 1.36 0.88
N GLN A 113 -23.36 0.31 0.21
CA GLN A 113 -24.79 0.05 0.11
C GLN A 113 -25.43 -0.27 1.46
N HIS A 114 -24.78 -1.12 2.26
CA HIS A 114 -25.32 -1.55 3.55
C HIS A 114 -25.36 -0.42 4.58
N THR A 115 -24.36 0.46 4.55
CA THR A 115 -24.27 1.60 5.46
C THR A 115 -25.04 2.82 4.97
N GLY A 116 -25.52 2.81 3.71
CA GLY A 116 -26.32 3.89 3.14
C GLY A 116 -25.52 5.18 2.92
N VAL A 117 -24.24 5.06 2.59
CA VAL A 117 -23.36 6.23 2.39
C VAL A 117 -23.88 7.13 1.29
N ASP A 118 -24.08 8.40 1.60
CA ASP A 118 -24.41 9.44 0.64
C ASP A 118 -23.15 10.22 0.24
N ALA A 119 -22.82 10.17 -1.05
CA ALA A 119 -21.64 10.84 -1.58
C ALA A 119 -21.73 12.38 -1.56
N THR A 120 -22.91 12.97 -1.35
CA THR A 120 -23.05 14.43 -1.24
C THR A 120 -22.89 14.96 0.18
N ASP A 121 -23.21 14.13 1.18
CA ASP A 121 -23.36 14.57 2.57
C ASP A 121 -22.34 13.91 3.52
N ASP A 122 -21.89 12.69 3.22
CA ASP A 122 -20.98 11.94 4.08
C ASP A 122 -19.50 12.21 3.80
N ILE A 123 -18.70 12.16 4.88
CA ILE A 123 -17.25 12.33 4.84
C ILE A 123 -16.56 11.03 5.25
N GLY A 124 -15.76 10.47 4.35
CA GLY A 124 -14.90 9.32 4.65
C GLY A 124 -13.64 9.74 5.41
N LEU A 125 -13.26 8.96 6.43
CA LEU A 125 -12.03 9.15 7.19
C LEU A 125 -11.13 7.92 7.05
N THR A 126 -9.90 8.12 6.59
CA THR A 126 -8.86 7.10 6.63
C THR A 126 -8.09 7.23 7.94
N TRP A 127 -8.34 6.31 8.89
CA TRP A 127 -7.69 6.33 10.21
C TRP A 127 -6.86 5.08 10.52
N LEU A 128 -7.01 4.02 9.74
CA LEU A 128 -6.23 2.80 9.91
C LEU A 128 -4.88 2.93 9.20
N PRO A 129 -3.79 2.43 9.81
CA PRO A 129 -2.44 2.48 9.25
C PRO A 129 -2.22 1.54 8.07
#